data_AF-A0A8J5LBM0-F1
#
_entry.id   AF-A0A8J5LBM0-F1
#
_cell.length_a   1.000
_cell.length_b   1.000
_cell.length_c   1.000
_cell.angle_alpha   90.00
_cell.angle_beta   90.00
_cell.angle_gamma   90.00
#
_symmetry.space_group_name_H-M   'P 1'
#
loop_
_entity.id
_entity.type
_entity.pdbx_description
1 polymer ?
#
loop_
_entity_poly.entity_id
_entity_poly.type
_entity_poly.pdbx_seq_one_letter_code
_entity_poly.pdbx_strand_id
1 'polypeptide(L)'
;MLNKKRSYAQYHLELGQSDFLLRSCSVCGMMYAPGDESDEKLHGDFHKKYYEGIRFKGWRNERVVSTPSGGNSRILLVLDGDSPSHKRKVKEVLTIMEKELGFQIVL
;
A
#
# COMPACT_ATOMS: atom_id res chain seq x y z
N MET A 1 37.19 -35.41 6.92
CA MET A 1 37.09 -33.93 6.82
C MET A 1 35.63 -33.55 6.80
N LEU A 2 35.08 -33.06 7.92
CA LEU A 2 33.70 -32.56 7.97
C LEU A 2 33.75 -31.05 7.68
N ASN A 3 33.41 -30.69 6.44
CA ASN A 3 33.29 -29.31 6.01
C ASN A 3 32.03 -28.69 6.66
N LYS A 4 32.17 -28.22 7.91
CA LYS A 4 31.08 -27.58 8.65
C LYS A 4 30.90 -26.18 8.07
N LYS A 5 29.96 -26.02 7.13
CA LYS A 5 29.56 -24.70 6.61
C LYS A 5 29.22 -23.80 7.81
N ARG A 6 29.89 -22.64 7.91
CA ARG A 6 29.54 -21.62 8.90
C ARG A 6 28.10 -21.18 8.64
N SER A 7 27.24 -21.35 9.63
CA SER A 7 25.93 -20.72 9.65
C SER A 7 26.15 -19.28 10.10
N TYR A 8 25.89 -18.32 9.21
CA TYR A 8 25.84 -16.91 9.59
C TYR A 8 24.43 -16.64 10.11
N ALA A 9 24.31 -16.45 11.42
CA ALA A 9 23.09 -15.94 12.02
C ALA A 9 23.24 -14.42 12.16
N GLN A 10 22.19 -13.70 11.79
CA GLN A 10 22.07 -12.28 12.05
C GLN A 10 21.62 -12.09 13.51
N TYR A 11 22.31 -11.20 14.22
CA TYR A 11 22.01 -10.88 15.62
C TYR A 11 21.85 -9.38 15.77
N HIS A 12 21.04 -9.00 16.75
CA HIS A 12 20.82 -7.62 17.16
C HIS A 12 21.65 -7.30 18.41
N LEU A 13 22.34 -6.17 18.41
CA LEU A 13 23.14 -5.70 19.54
C LEU A 13 22.42 -4.55 20.22
N GLU A 14 21.79 -4.83 21.36
CA GLU A 14 21.08 -3.84 22.17
C GLU A 14 22.07 -3.02 23.02
N LEU A 15 22.45 -1.84 22.51
CA LEU A 15 23.37 -0.92 23.17
C LEU A 15 22.67 0.38 23.63
N GLY A 16 21.35 0.33 23.88
CA GLY A 16 20.55 1.48 24.31
C GLY A 16 20.08 2.40 23.18
N GLN A 17 19.97 1.90 21.95
CA GLN A 17 19.38 2.64 20.83
C GLN A 17 17.87 2.82 21.05
N SER A 18 17.36 4.05 21.01
CA SER A 18 15.96 4.36 21.36
C SER A 18 14.92 3.99 20.30
N ASP A 19 15.34 3.79 19.05
CA ASP A 19 14.49 3.62 17.87
C ASP A 19 14.76 2.29 17.12
N PHE A 20 15.36 1.33 17.81
CA PHE A 20 15.86 0.08 17.22
C PHE A 20 14.75 -0.87 16.77
N LEU A 21 13.70 -1.00 17.59
CA LEU A 21 12.67 -2.02 17.40
C LEU A 21 11.56 -1.60 16.43
N LEU A 22 11.37 -0.30 16.20
CA LEU A 22 10.26 0.20 15.39
C LEU A 22 10.57 1.61 14.88
N ARG A 23 10.67 1.76 13.56
CA ARG A 23 10.79 3.06 12.87
C ARG A 23 9.59 3.31 11.98
N SER A 24 9.10 4.55 11.95
CA SER A 24 8.10 4.98 10.96
C SER A 24 8.80 5.45 9.69
N CYS A 25 8.35 4.96 8.54
CA CYS A 25 8.79 5.43 7.25
C CYS A 25 8.36 6.89 7.03
N SER A 26 9.30 7.79 6.77
CA SER A 26 9.02 9.22 6.53
C SER A 26 8.19 9.51 5.27
N VAL A 27 8.02 8.51 4.41
CA VAL A 27 7.30 8.63 3.13
C VAL A 27 5.91 8.02 3.21
N CYS A 28 5.79 6.77 3.63
CA CYS A 28 4.51 6.04 3.64
C CYS A 28 3.90 5.88 5.05
N GLY A 29 4.58 6.34 6.10
CA GLY A 29 4.11 6.30 7.48
C GLY A 29 4.14 4.93 8.15
N MET A 30 4.30 3.84 7.40
CA MET A 30 4.33 2.48 7.95
C MET A 30 5.45 2.31 8.98
N MET A 31 5.11 1.73 10.12
CA MET A 31 6.08 1.32 11.13
C MET A 31 6.64 -0.06 10.79
N TYR A 32 7.96 -0.22 10.89
CA TYR A 32 8.66 -1.48 10.63
C TYR A 32 9.95 -1.56 11.46
N ALA A 33 10.49 -2.75 11.68
CA ALA A 33 11.78 -2.96 12.32
C ALA A 33 12.92 -2.99 11.26
N PRO A 34 13.80 -1.97 11.19
CA PRO A 34 14.94 -2.00 10.28
C PRO A 34 15.90 -3.13 10.66
N GLY A 35 16.41 -3.85 9.66
CA GLY A 35 17.27 -5.02 9.87
C GLY A 35 16.52 -6.34 10.08
N ASP A 36 15.21 -6.34 10.33
CA ASP A 36 14.42 -7.57 10.21
C ASP A 36 14.01 -7.78 8.75
N GLU A 37 14.52 -8.84 8.12
CA GLU A 37 14.30 -9.11 6.69
C GLU A 37 12.81 -9.23 6.34
N SER A 38 12.00 -9.77 7.26
CA SER A 38 10.57 -9.97 7.02
C SER A 38 9.80 -8.64 7.06
N ASP A 39 10.12 -7.78 8.02
CA ASP A 39 9.56 -6.44 8.15
C ASP A 39 10.03 -5.52 7.02
N GLU A 40 11.30 -5.57 6.63
CA GLU A 40 11.83 -4.77 5.52
C GLU A 40 11.17 -5.16 4.19
N LYS A 41 10.94 -6.46 3.97
CA LYS A 41 10.20 -6.94 2.80
C LYS A 41 8.75 -6.46 2.81
N LEU A 42 8.07 -6.58 3.95
CA LEU A 42 6.69 -6.12 4.10
C LEU A 42 6.58 -4.61 3.87
N HIS A 43 7.51 -3.84 4.44
CA HIS A 43 7.64 -2.41 4.21
C HIS A 43 7.85 -2.11 2.73
N GLY A 44 8.77 -2.78 2.03
CA GLY A 44 8.99 -2.58 0.60
C GLY A 44 7.74 -2.82 -0.26
N ASP A 45 7.02 -3.91 0.03
CA ASP A 45 5.78 -4.24 -0.67
C ASP A 45 4.67 -3.21 -0.41
N PHE A 46 4.54 -2.74 0.82
CA PHE A 46 3.59 -1.68 1.18
C PHE A 46 3.98 -0.35 0.54
N HIS A 47 5.24 0.03 0.63
CA HIS A 47 5.80 1.28 0.11
C HIS A 47 5.58 1.41 -1.40
N LYS A 48 5.76 0.30 -2.14
CA LYS A 48 5.43 0.25 -3.57
C LYS A 48 3.94 0.51 -3.81
N LYS A 49 3.04 -0.17 -3.08
CA LYS A 49 1.60 0.01 -3.22
C LYS A 49 1.16 1.43 -2.87
N TYR A 50 1.75 2.02 -1.84
CA TYR A 50 1.50 3.40 -1.42
C TYR A 50 1.79 4.39 -2.56
N TYR A 51 2.94 4.27 -3.22
CA TYR A 51 3.31 5.14 -4.35
C TYR A 51 2.52 4.85 -5.63
N GLU A 52 2.24 3.58 -5.93
CA GLU A 52 1.53 3.23 -7.14
C GLU A 52 0.05 3.64 -7.06
N GLY A 53 -0.51 3.64 -5.84
CA GLY A 53 -1.89 4.00 -5.56
C GLY A 53 -2.90 3.28 -6.44
N ILE A 54 -4.08 3.87 -6.57
CA ILE A 54 -5.11 3.39 -7.49
C ILE A 54 -4.87 4.03 -8.86
N ARG A 55 -4.11 3.34 -9.72
CA ARG A 55 -3.80 3.87 -11.06
C ARG A 55 -5.04 4.03 -11.91
N PHE A 56 -5.39 5.25 -12.27
CA PHE A 56 -6.56 5.52 -13.11
C PHE A 56 -6.17 6.35 -14.33
N LYS A 57 -6.12 5.71 -15.51
CA LYS A 57 -5.79 6.35 -16.79
C LYS A 57 -6.97 7.11 -17.42
N GLY A 58 -8.15 7.02 -16.82
CA GLY A 58 -9.39 7.54 -17.35
C GLY A 58 -10.17 6.56 -18.24
N TRP A 59 -11.41 6.92 -18.53
CA TRP A 59 -12.28 6.26 -19.50
C TRP A 59 -12.65 7.20 -20.64
N ARG A 60 -13.07 6.64 -21.78
CA ARG A 60 -13.57 7.45 -22.90
C ARG A 60 -14.88 8.17 -22.55
N ASN A 61 -15.77 7.50 -21.84
CA ASN A 61 -17.11 8.00 -21.48
C ASN A 61 -17.22 8.16 -19.97
N GLU A 62 -16.66 9.24 -19.44
CA GLU A 62 -16.73 9.53 -18.01
C GLU A 62 -17.93 10.43 -17.68
N ARG A 63 -18.62 10.13 -16.58
CA ARG A 63 -19.65 11.00 -16.00
C ARG A 63 -19.02 11.87 -14.92
N VAL A 64 -18.51 13.03 -15.30
CA VAL A 64 -17.94 14.02 -14.37
C VAL A 64 -19.06 14.81 -13.70
N VAL A 65 -19.12 14.78 -12.38
CA VAL A 65 -20.12 15.55 -11.59
C VAL A 65 -19.56 16.82 -10.98
N SER A 66 -18.23 16.91 -10.84
CA SER A 66 -17.57 18.13 -10.36
C SER A 66 -16.09 18.14 -10.77
N THR A 67 -15.58 19.34 -11.01
CA THR A 67 -14.15 19.62 -11.19
C THR A 67 -13.74 20.66 -10.15
N PRO A 68 -13.23 20.25 -8.99
CA PRO A 68 -12.82 21.19 -7.95
C PRO A 68 -11.82 22.22 -8.49
N SER A 69 -12.04 23.50 -8.16
CA SER A 69 -11.16 24.60 -8.57
C SER A 69 -9.80 24.47 -7.87
N GLY A 70 -8.71 24.46 -8.65
CA GLY A 70 -7.34 24.44 -8.11
C GLY A 70 -6.45 23.29 -8.59
N GLY A 71 -6.90 22.43 -9.50
CA GLY A 71 -6.02 21.41 -10.09
C GLY A 71 -6.68 20.55 -11.17
N ASN A 72 -5.93 19.57 -11.70
CA ASN A 72 -6.39 18.60 -12.70
C ASN A 72 -7.22 17.45 -12.09
N SER A 73 -8.05 17.77 -11.09
CA SER A 73 -8.86 16.78 -10.37
C SER A 73 -10.32 16.79 -10.86
N ARG A 74 -10.99 15.65 -10.77
CA ARG A 74 -12.40 15.52 -11.12
C ARG A 74 -13.08 14.44 -10.30
N ILE A 75 -14.36 14.63 -10.02
CA ILE A 75 -15.23 13.69 -9.33
C ILE A 75 -16.07 12.96 -10.37
N LEU A 76 -15.99 11.64 -10.38
CA LEU A 76 -16.74 10.78 -11.30
C LEU A 76 -17.89 10.09 -10.56
N LEU A 77 -19.07 10.03 -11.20
CA LEU A 77 -20.21 9.27 -10.73
C LEU A 77 -20.34 7.97 -11.52
N VAL A 78 -20.24 6.84 -10.84
CA VAL A 78 -20.49 5.50 -11.40
C VAL A 78 -21.84 5.00 -10.87
N LEU A 79 -22.70 4.52 -11.79
CA LEU A 79 -24.02 3.98 -11.51
C LEU A 79 -24.07 2.49 -11.84
N ASP A 80 -25.08 1.79 -11.30
CA ASP A 80 -25.27 0.34 -11.52
C ASP A 80 -25.52 -0.03 -12.98
N GLY A 81 -25.95 0.90 -13.83
CA GLY A 81 -26.10 0.67 -15.28
C GLY A 81 -24.80 0.78 -16.07
N ASP A 82 -23.71 1.26 -15.46
CA ASP A 82 -22.49 1.57 -16.20
C ASP A 82 -21.69 0.31 -16.60
N SER A 83 -20.75 0.50 -17.53
CA SER A 83 -19.98 -0.60 -18.12
C SER A 83 -19.25 -1.44 -17.06
N PRO A 84 -18.98 -2.73 -17.35
CA PRO A 84 -18.19 -3.59 -16.46
C PRO A 84 -16.81 -3.00 -16.10
N SER A 85 -16.22 -2.19 -16.99
CA SER A 85 -14.93 -1.53 -16.73
C SER A 85 -15.02 -0.50 -15.59
N HIS A 86 -16.15 0.21 -15.47
CA HIS A 86 -16.37 1.19 -14.43
C HIS A 86 -16.56 0.52 -13.08
N LYS A 87 -17.44 -0.48 -13.03
CA LYS A 87 -17.71 -1.29 -11.84
C LYS A 87 -16.45 -1.97 -11.30
N ARG A 88 -15.60 -2.54 -12.18
CA ARG A 88 -14.33 -3.15 -11.76
C ARG A 88 -13.41 -2.15 -11.06
N LYS A 89 -13.35 -0.90 -11.53
CA LYS A 89 -12.51 0.12 -10.89
C LYS A 89 -13.05 0.55 -9.54
N VAL A 90 -14.37 0.69 -9.41
CA VAL A 90 -15.03 0.93 -8.11
C VAL A 90 -14.71 -0.22 -7.14
N LYS A 91 -14.78 -1.48 -7.60
CA LYS A 91 -14.43 -2.64 -6.77
C LYS A 91 -12.96 -2.61 -6.32
N GLU A 92 -12.03 -2.27 -7.22
CA GLU A 92 -10.61 -2.09 -6.87
C GLU A 92 -10.41 -1.03 -5.77
N VAL A 93 -11.11 0.11 -5.89
CA VAL A 93 -11.08 1.18 -4.88
C VAL A 93 -11.63 0.69 -3.54
N LEU A 94 -12.77 0.00 -3.55
CA LEU A 94 -13.39 -0.55 -2.34
C LEU A 94 -12.47 -1.56 -1.65
N THR A 95 -11.86 -2.50 -2.39
CA THR A 95 -10.95 -3.50 -1.83
C THR A 95 -9.74 -2.86 -1.15
N ILE A 96 -9.19 -1.79 -1.70
CA ILE A 96 -8.07 -1.07 -1.06
C ILE A 96 -8.57 -0.34 0.19
N MET A 97 -9.70 0.35 0.10
CA MET A 97 -10.29 1.06 1.25
C MET A 97 -10.60 0.10 2.42
N GLU A 98 -11.21 -1.05 2.14
CA GLU A 98 -11.52 -2.09 3.13
C GLU A 98 -10.26 -2.58 3.83
N LYS A 99 -9.21 -2.85 3.06
CA LYS A 99 -7.92 -3.26 3.61
C LYS A 99 -7.30 -2.21 4.54
N GLU A 100 -7.29 -0.94 4.11
CA GLU A 100 -6.68 0.15 4.89
C GLU A 100 -7.48 0.48 6.18
N LEU A 101 -8.80 0.32 6.14
CA LEU A 101 -9.66 0.54 7.31
C LEU A 101 -9.77 -0.70 8.22
N GLY A 102 -9.15 -1.82 7.85
CA GLY A 102 -9.19 -3.07 8.62
C GLY A 102 -10.55 -3.78 8.57
N PHE A 103 -11.39 -3.49 7.58
CA PHE A 103 -12.67 -4.16 7.42
C PHE A 103 -12.50 -5.48 6.66
N GLN A 104 -12.93 -6.58 7.28
CA GLN A 104 -13.11 -7.88 6.63
C GLN A 104 -14.60 -8.09 6.32
N ILE A 105 -15.20 -7.24 5.47
CA ILE A 105 -16.60 -7.44 5.07
C ILE A 105 -16.60 -8.25 3.78
N VAL A 106 -17.12 -9.47 3.87
CA VAL A 106 -17.39 -10.33 2.72
C VAL A 106 -18.58 -9.72 1.99
N LEU A 107 -18.34 -9.12 0.81
CA LEU A 107 -19.39 -8.83 -0.17
C LEU A 107 -19.72 -10.06 -1.01
#